data_AF-A0A3S0A9A8-F1
#
_entry.id   AF-A0A3S0A9A8-F1
#
_cell.length_a   1.000
_cell.length_b   1.000
_cell.length_c   1.000
_cell.angle_alpha   90.00
_cell.angle_beta   90.00
_cell.angle_gamma   90.00
#
_symmetry.space_group_name_H-M   'P 1'
#
loop_
_entity.id
_entity.type
_entity.pdbx_description
1 polymer ?
#
loop_
_entity_poly.entity_id
_entity_poly.type
_entity_poly.pdbx_seq_one_letter_code
_entity_poly.pdbx_strand_id
1 'polypeptide(L)' 'MIVRSTVYPDLLVTDLGVRFRDGIAEVDEATGKQLLRLPGIELEAEPGPVRKARRKTNE' A
#
# COMPACT_ATOMS: atom_id res chain seq x y z
N MET A 1 8.01 0.24 -6.46
CA MET A 1 8.28 -0.26 -5.09
C MET A 1 6.95 -0.36 -4.38
N ILE A 2 6.70 -1.43 -3.63
CA ILE A 2 5.43 -1.62 -2.91
C ILE A 2 5.69 -1.37 -1.43
N VAL A 3 4.88 -0.50 -0.84
CA VAL A 3 4.91 -0.23 0.62
C VAL A 3 3.56 -0.61 1.22
N ARG A 4 3.60 -1.10 2.45
CA ARG A 4 2.43 -1.52 3.21
C ARG A 4 2.29 -0.72 4.49
N SER A 5 1.10 -0.18 4.76
CA SER A 5 0.73 0.31 6.08
C SER A 5 0.11 -0.81 6.90
N THR A 6 0.67 -1.08 8.08
CA THR A 6 0.11 -2.05 9.05
C THR A 6 -0.88 -1.42 10.02
N VAL A 7 -0.87 -0.10 10.12
CA VAL A 7 -1.71 0.66 11.06
C VAL A 7 -2.95 1.22 10.36
N TYR A 8 -2.80 1.71 9.12
CA TYR A 8 -3.85 2.46 8.42
C TYR A 8 -4.10 1.89 7.01
N PRO A 9 -5.12 1.02 6.85
CA PRO A 9 -5.38 0.36 5.57
C PRO A 9 -5.81 1.31 4.44
N ASP A 10 -6.44 2.44 4.75
CA ASP A 10 -6.87 3.47 3.79
C ASP A 10 -6.13 4.80 4.00
N LEU A 11 -4.83 4.74 4.33
CA LEU A 11 -4.00 5.92 4.53
C LEU A 11 -3.91 6.77 3.26
N LEU A 12 -4.14 8.07 3.39
CA LEU A 12 -3.89 9.05 2.35
C LEU A 12 -2.76 9.98 2.78
N VAL A 13 -1.66 9.96 2.02
CA VAL A 13 -0.51 10.85 2.21
C VAL A 13 -0.58 11.91 1.13
N THR A 14 -1.29 13.00 1.41
CA THR A 14 -1.55 14.09 0.45
C THR A 14 -0.28 14.80 0.00
N ASP A 15 0.69 14.98 0.89
CA ASP A 15 2.00 15.60 0.60
C ASP A 15 2.77 14.88 -0.51
N LEU A 16 2.66 13.55 -0.54
CA LEU A 16 3.29 12.69 -1.54
C LEU A 16 2.33 12.27 -2.67
N GLY A 17 1.05 12.64 -2.58
CA GLY A 17 0.01 12.19 -3.50
C GLY A 17 -0.25 10.67 -3.47
N VAL A 18 0.09 9.99 -2.36
CA VAL A 18 0.01 8.53 -2.26
C VAL A 18 -1.25 8.11 -1.52
N ARG A 19 -1.96 7.14 -2.09
CA ARG A 19 -3.13 6.53 -1.46
C ARG A 19 -2.90 5.04 -1.27
N PHE A 20 -2.98 4.60 -0.03
CA PHE A 20 -3.00 3.20 0.33
C PHE A 20 -4.40 2.63 0.09
N ARG A 21 -4.46 1.39 -0.42
CA ARG A 21 -5.68 0.60 -0.57
C ARG A 21 -5.41 -0.77 0.02
N ASP A 22 -6.28 -1.23 0.91
CA ASP A 22 -6.07 -2.48 1.67
C ASP A 22 -4.70 -2.51 2.39
N GLY A 23 -4.21 -1.34 2.77
CA GLY A 23 -2.92 -1.14 3.39
C GLY A 23 -1.75 -1.17 2.43
N ILE A 24 -1.95 -1.19 1.11
CA ILE A 24 -0.85 -1.27 0.12
C ILE A 24 -0.84 -0.03 -0.79
N ALA A 25 0.35 0.49 -1.07
CA ALA A 25 0.57 1.52 -2.08
C ALA A 25 1.76 1.18 -2.98
N GLU A 26 1.59 1.38 -4.29
CA GLU A 26 2.66 1.28 -5.27
C GLU A 26 3.21 2.67 -5.55
N VAL A 27 4.52 2.84 -5.37
CA VAL A 27 5.21 4.13 -5.44
C VAL A 27 6.61 3.98 -6.05
N ASP A 28 7.17 5.08 -6.52
CA ASP A 28 8.57 5.15 -6.93
C ASP A 28 9.53 4.99 -5.74
N GLU A 29 10.79 4.67 -6.01
CA GLU A 29 11.80 4.44 -4.96
C GLU A 29 12.00 5.67 -4.06
N ALA A 30 12.02 6.88 -4.64
CA ALA A 30 12.17 8.12 -3.90
C ALA A 30 11.02 8.33 -2.90
N THR A 31 9.79 8.12 -3.36
CA THR A 31 8.57 8.25 -2.56
C THR A 31 8.48 7.14 -1.50
N GLY A 32 8.82 5.91 -1.86
CA GLY A 32 8.86 4.78 -0.93
C GLY A 32 9.84 5.00 0.24
N LYS A 33 11.03 5.54 -0.04
CA LYS A 33 12.01 5.91 0.99
C LYS A 33 11.48 6.98 1.96
N GLN A 34 10.64 7.91 1.51
CA GLN A 34 10.01 8.90 2.38
C GLN A 34 8.90 8.27 3.22
N LEU A 35 8.06 7.43 2.62
CA LEU A 35 6.98 6.73 3.33
C LEU A 35 7.49 5.79 4.42
N LEU A 36 8.63 5.12 4.20
CA LEU A 36 9.28 4.26 5.20
C LEU A 36 9.75 5.02 6.46
N ARG A 37 9.80 6.36 6.42
CA ARG A 37 10.08 7.19 7.62
C ARG A 37 8.84 7.38 8.50
N LEU A 38 7.65 7.09 7.96
CA LEU A 38 6.40 7.20 8.71
C LEU A 38 6.23 5.96 9.59
N PRO A 39 5.74 6.12 10.83
CA PRO A 39 5.47 4.99 11.71
C PRO A 39 4.38 4.10 11.11
N GLY A 40 4.62 2.79 11.12
CA GLY A 40 3.64 1.81 10.63
C GLY A 40 3.63 1.60 9.12
N ILE A 41 4.66 2.06 8.39
CA ILE A 41 4.90 1.72 6.98
C ILE A 41 6.07 0.76 6.87
N GLU A 42 5.87 -0.33 6.12
CA GLU A 42 6.85 -1.37 5.88
C GLU A 42 7.04 -1.60 4.38
N LEU A 43 8.22 -2.11 4.00
CA LEU A 43 8.47 -2.49 2.62
C LEU A 43 7.84 -3.87 2.36
N GLU A 44 6.99 -3.97 1.35
CA GLU A 44 6.52 -5.27 0.90
C GLU A 44 7.51 -5.82 -0.14
N ALA A 45 8.36 -6.74 0.29
CA ALA A 45 9.49 -7.24 -0.48
C ALA A 45 9.11 -8.25 -1.58
N GLU A 46 7.86 -8.70 -1.65
CA GLU A 46 7.41 -9.63 -2.68
C GLU A 46 6.00 -9.24 -3.14
N PRO A 47 5.72 -9.20 -4.45
CA PRO A 47 4.36 -9.12 -4.97
C PRO A 47 3.70 -10.48 -4.71
N GLY A 48 3.34 -10.76 -3.46
CA GLY A 48 2.37 -11.79 -3.13
C GLY A 48 1.10 -11.46 -3.91
N PRO A 49 0.45 -12.44 -4.57
CA PRO A 49 -0.61 -12.16 -5.51
C PRO A 49 -1.69 -11.35 -4.79
N VAL A 50 -1.85 -10.09 -5.20
CA VAL A 50 -3.00 -9.26 -4.84
C VAL A 50 -4.23 -10.09 -5.17
N ARG A 51 -4.78 -10.75 -4.15
CA ARG A 51 -6.06 -11.42 -4.21
C ARG A 51 -7.06 -10.30 -4.38
N LYS A 52 -7.24 -9.86 -5.63
CA LYS A 52 -8.48 -9.22 -6.08
C LYS A 52 -9.57 -10.15 -5.59
N ALA A 53 -10.23 -9.78 -4.49
CA ALA A 53 -11.43 -10.41 -4.05
C ALA A 53 -12.43 -10.21 -5.20
N ARG A 54 -12.44 -11.15 -6.15
CA ARG A 54 -13.54 -11.33 -7.09
C ARG A 54 -14.73 -11.62 -6.20
N ARG A 55 -15.55 -10.59 -5.97
CA ARG A 55 -16.91 -10.74 -5.46
C ARG A 55 -17.55 -11.87 -6.25
N LYS A 56 -17.83 -12.97 -5.56
CA LYS A 56 -18.69 -14.05 -6.03
C LYS A 56 -20.04 -13.40 -6.34
N THR A 57 -20.40 -13.29 -7.61
CA THR A 57 -21.80 -13.17 -8.02
C THR A 57 -22.19 -14.56 -8.48
N ASN A 58 -23.05 -15.19 -7.69
CA ASN A 58 -23.58 -16.52 -7.92
C ASN A 58 -24.93 -16.33 -8.63
N GLU A 59 -25.07 -16.88 -9.83
CA GLU A 59 -26.36 -17.11 -10.51
C GLU A 59 -26.36 -18.55 -11.02
#